data_AF-A0AA96V549-F1
#
_entry.id   AF-A0AA96V549-F1
#
_cell.length_a   1.000
_cell.length_b   1.000
_cell.length_c   1.000
_cell.angle_alpha   90.00
_cell.angle_beta   90.00
_cell.angle_gamma   90.00
#
_symmetry.space_group_name_H-M   'P 1'
#
loop_
_entity.id
_entity.type
_entity.pdbx_description
1 polymer ?
#
loop_
_entity_poly.entity_id
_entity_poly.type
_entity_poly.pdbx_seq_one_letter_code
_entity_poly.pdbx_strand_id
1 'polypeptide(L)'
;MPGYFREIAVRVFAKELRDSCVFYREEGDQYAPQYVMTPTGARINRVLIAGTLTENENIGTDSEYYRARISDPTGTFMVYAGQYQAEAMRFLSEVETPAFVTVVGKVNAFKADDGNILISIRPEHIQKIDEKDRDLWVFETAQKTHERLTDVENNPEKTAEILKHYRPDFTGYRKMMVEALETIQ
;
A
#
# COMPACT_ATOMS: atom_id res chain seq x y z
N MET A 1 15.78 14.69 20.94
CA MET A 1 15.43 14.91 19.53
C MET A 1 14.79 13.63 19.03
N PRO A 2 13.57 13.64 18.49
CA PRO A 2 13.06 12.44 17.82
C PRO A 2 14.01 12.18 16.64
N GLY A 3 14.71 11.05 16.68
CA GLY A 3 15.59 10.70 15.58
C GLY A 3 14.76 10.54 14.32
N TYR A 4 15.22 11.12 13.20
CA TYR A 4 14.70 10.82 11.87
C TYR A 4 15.05 9.36 11.52
N PHE A 5 14.41 8.40 12.18
CA PHE A 5 14.51 6.99 11.84
C PHE A 5 13.58 6.74 10.66
N ARG A 6 14.15 6.20 9.58
CA ARG A 6 13.38 5.80 8.41
C ARG A 6 12.45 4.67 8.81
N GLU A 7 11.14 4.91 8.73
CA GLU A 7 10.16 3.88 9.10
C GLU A 7 10.22 2.66 8.18
N ILE A 8 9.93 1.51 8.78
CA ILE A 8 9.93 0.22 8.10
C ILE A 8 8.77 0.18 7.10
N ALA A 9 9.05 -0.24 5.87
CA ALA A 9 8.04 -0.44 4.86
C ALA A 9 7.15 -1.65 5.24
N VAL A 10 5.86 -1.39 5.44
CA VAL A 10 4.88 -2.41 5.81
C VAL A 10 4.38 -3.14 4.56
N ARG A 11 4.35 -4.47 4.61
CA ARG A 11 3.69 -5.29 3.59
C ARG A 11 2.19 -5.34 3.84
N VAL A 12 1.41 -5.05 2.81
CA VAL A 12 -0.05 -4.95 2.89
C VAL A 12 -0.65 -5.26 1.53
N PHE A 13 -1.79 -5.95 1.51
CA PHE A 13 -2.53 -6.21 0.30
C PHE A 13 -3.33 -4.99 -0.18
N ALA A 14 -3.63 -4.93 -1.49
CA ALA A 14 -4.39 -3.84 -2.10
C ALA A 14 -5.78 -3.69 -1.47
N LYS A 15 -6.44 -4.79 -1.14
CA LYS A 15 -7.72 -4.78 -0.46
C LYS A 15 -7.65 -4.14 0.93
N GLU A 16 -6.62 -4.44 1.72
CA GLU A 16 -6.45 -3.85 3.06
C GLU A 16 -6.26 -2.33 2.99
N LEU A 17 -5.47 -1.84 2.02
CA LEU A 17 -5.32 -0.41 1.80
C LEU A 17 -6.61 0.23 1.29
N ARG A 18 -7.29 -0.37 0.31
CA ARG A 18 -8.54 0.16 -0.24
C ARG A 18 -9.64 0.29 0.81
N ASP A 19 -9.72 -0.67 1.73
CA ASP A 19 -10.72 -0.67 2.79
C ASP A 19 -10.39 0.33 3.93
N SER A 20 -9.24 1.02 3.86
CA SER A 20 -8.82 1.99 4.86
C SER A 20 -9.47 3.36 4.68
N CYS A 21 -10.03 3.91 5.75
CA CYS A 21 -10.67 5.22 5.77
C CYS A 21 -10.10 6.17 6.84
N VAL A 22 -9.21 5.69 7.69
CA VAL A 22 -8.60 6.47 8.77
C VAL A 22 -7.18 6.85 8.40
N PHE A 23 -6.92 8.15 8.39
CA PHE A 23 -5.58 8.69 8.27
C PHE A 23 -5.42 9.90 9.20
N TYR A 24 -4.25 10.01 9.82
CA TYR A 24 -3.96 11.04 10.82
C TYR A 24 -2.50 11.48 10.75
N ARG A 25 -2.23 12.64 11.33
CA ARG A 25 -0.88 13.14 11.61
C ARG A 25 -0.75 13.27 13.12
N GLU A 26 0.42 13.00 13.66
CA GLU A 26 0.66 13.25 15.08
C GLU A 26 0.51 14.75 15.37
N GLU A 27 -0.23 15.10 16.43
CA GLU A 27 -0.50 16.49 16.79
C GLU A 27 0.78 17.19 17.28
N GLY A 28 0.96 18.46 16.88
CA GLY A 28 2.04 19.32 17.36
C GLY A 28 3.20 19.57 16.38
N ASP A 29 3.22 18.92 15.23
CA ASP A 29 4.20 19.18 14.17
C ASP A 29 3.52 19.23 12.79
N GLN A 30 3.60 20.38 12.12
CA GLN A 30 3.09 20.54 10.75
C GLN A 30 3.81 19.66 9.73
N TYR A 31 5.00 19.17 10.06
CA TYR A 31 5.81 18.23 9.29
C TYR A 31 5.63 16.77 9.76
N ALA A 32 4.71 16.50 10.68
CA ALA A 32 4.45 15.14 11.15
C ALA A 32 4.07 14.22 9.99
N PRO A 33 4.64 13.00 9.93
CA PRO A 33 4.25 12.03 8.93
C PRO A 33 2.77 11.69 9.03
N GLN A 34 2.14 11.51 7.87
CA GLN A 34 0.78 11.01 7.79
C GLN A 34 0.80 9.48 7.88
N TYR A 35 -0.09 8.93 8.70
CA TYR A 35 -0.29 7.49 8.83
C TYR A 35 -1.68 7.12 8.33
N VAL A 36 -1.79 5.93 7.74
CA VAL A 36 -3.04 5.24 7.43
C VAL A 36 -3.18 4.07 8.39
N MET A 37 -4.34 3.95 9.03
CA MET A 37 -4.67 2.78 9.85
C MET A 37 -5.55 1.83 9.04
N THR A 38 -5.15 0.59 8.83
CA THR A 38 -5.94 -0.40 8.08
C THR A 38 -6.97 -1.10 8.97
N PRO A 39 -8.04 -1.67 8.41
CA PRO A 39 -9.00 -2.50 9.16
C PRO A 39 -8.37 -3.76 9.79
N THR A 40 -7.22 -4.19 9.26
CA THR A 40 -6.45 -5.32 9.78
C THR A 40 -5.49 -4.95 10.90
N GLY A 41 -5.44 -3.68 11.31
CA GLY A 41 -4.60 -3.22 12.42
C GLY A 41 -3.21 -2.71 12.02
N ALA A 42 -2.92 -2.55 10.72
CA ALA A 42 -1.65 -1.98 10.29
C ALA A 42 -1.65 -0.46 10.46
N ARG A 43 -0.54 0.10 10.99
CA ARG A 43 -0.24 1.53 10.96
C ARG A 43 0.81 1.79 9.88
N ILE A 44 0.46 2.56 8.86
CA ILE A 44 1.23 2.63 7.63
C ILE A 44 1.60 4.08 7.29
N ASN A 45 2.89 4.39 7.28
CA ASN A 45 3.43 5.56 6.56
C ASN A 45 4.04 5.14 5.22
N ARG A 46 4.71 3.99 5.22
CA ARG A 46 5.50 3.46 4.11
C ARG A 46 5.11 2.02 3.82
N VAL A 47 5.03 1.66 2.54
CA VAL A 47 4.67 0.31 2.11
C VAL A 47 5.75 -0.31 1.25
N LEU A 48 5.79 -1.64 1.28
CA LEU A 48 6.43 -2.48 0.27
C LEU A 48 5.32 -3.29 -0.38
N ILE A 49 5.07 -3.03 -1.67
CA ILE A 49 4.09 -3.77 -2.47
C ILE A 49 4.77 -4.51 -3.61
N ALA A 50 4.17 -5.59 -4.08
CA ALA A 50 4.53 -6.24 -5.33
C ALA A 50 3.27 -6.61 -6.11
N GLY A 51 3.39 -6.65 -7.42
CA GLY A 51 2.27 -7.00 -8.30
C GLY A 51 2.58 -6.78 -9.76
N THR A 52 1.57 -6.94 -10.60
CA THR A 52 1.66 -6.73 -12.05
C THR A 52 1.35 -5.27 -12.36
N LEU A 53 2.30 -4.55 -12.94
CA LEU A 53 2.06 -3.25 -13.57
C LEU A 53 1.20 -3.44 -14.81
N THR A 54 -0.07 -3.06 -14.74
CA THR A 54 -1.07 -3.27 -15.82
C THR A 54 -1.30 -2.03 -16.66
N GLU A 55 -1.20 -0.85 -16.06
CA GLU A 55 -1.38 0.43 -16.74
C GLU A 55 -0.25 1.36 -16.33
N ASN A 56 0.26 2.13 -17.27
CA ASN A 56 1.27 3.15 -17.04
C ASN A 56 1.10 4.27 -18.06
N GLU A 57 0.70 5.44 -17.59
CA GLU A 57 0.32 6.58 -18.43
C GLU A 57 1.02 7.85 -17.95
N ASN A 58 1.58 8.61 -18.89
CA ASN A 58 2.01 9.97 -18.61
C ASN A 58 0.79 10.91 -18.72
N ILE A 59 0.34 11.42 -17.58
CA ILE A 59 -0.81 12.31 -17.45
C ILE A 59 -0.38 13.77 -17.23
N GLY A 60 0.92 14.06 -17.33
CA GLY A 60 1.46 15.40 -17.17
C GLY A 60 1.29 16.26 -18.42
N THR A 61 0.93 17.53 -18.26
CA THR A 61 0.87 18.53 -19.34
C THR A 61 2.18 19.30 -19.49
N ASP A 62 2.62 19.97 -18.42
CA ASP A 62 3.82 20.84 -18.44
C ASP A 62 5.10 20.11 -18.02
N SER A 63 4.96 19.05 -17.23
CA SER A 63 6.06 18.22 -16.73
C SER A 63 5.61 16.77 -16.69
N GLU A 64 6.54 15.83 -16.88
CA GLU A 64 6.21 14.40 -16.83
C GLU A 64 5.60 14.02 -15.48
N TYR A 65 4.47 13.33 -15.55
CA TYR A 65 3.76 12.87 -14.36
C TYR A 65 3.11 11.53 -14.69
N TYR A 66 3.68 10.45 -14.16
CA TYR A 66 3.24 9.09 -14.44
C TYR A 66 2.20 8.63 -13.43
N ARG A 67 1.12 8.05 -13.95
CA ARG A 67 0.13 7.27 -13.20
C ARG A 67 0.28 5.81 -13.58
N ALA A 68 0.61 4.99 -12.58
CA ALA A 68 0.77 3.55 -12.73
C ALA A 68 -0.28 2.80 -11.91
N ARG A 69 -0.83 1.73 -12.48
CA ARG A 69 -1.72 0.78 -11.80
C ARG A 69 -1.01 -0.55 -11.62
N ILE A 70 -0.87 -0.98 -10.37
CA ILE A 70 -0.25 -2.25 -10.01
C ILE A 70 -1.31 -3.16 -9.40
N SER A 71 -1.52 -4.33 -9.99
CA SER A 71 -2.47 -5.33 -9.51
C SER A 71 -1.78 -6.39 -8.67
N ASP A 72 -2.29 -6.64 -7.47
CA ASP A 72 -2.00 -7.85 -6.69
C ASP A 72 -3.21 -8.81 -6.76
N PRO A 73 -3.15 -10.01 -6.15
CA PRO A 73 -4.27 -10.96 -6.15
C PRO A 73 -5.55 -10.43 -5.48
N THR A 74 -5.46 -9.34 -4.70
CA THR A 74 -6.56 -8.81 -3.87
C THR A 74 -7.16 -7.52 -4.42
N GLY A 75 -6.53 -6.90 -5.42
CA GLY A 75 -6.97 -5.65 -6.00
C GLY A 75 -5.84 -4.88 -6.68
N THR A 76 -5.97 -3.55 -6.67
CA THR A 76 -5.05 -2.66 -7.39
C THR A 76 -4.58 -1.50 -6.52
N PHE A 77 -3.29 -1.19 -6.62
CA PHE A 77 -2.66 0.01 -6.10
C PHE A 77 -2.54 1.09 -7.18
N MET A 78 -2.68 2.35 -6.77
CA MET A 78 -2.41 3.51 -7.61
C MET A 78 -1.07 4.13 -7.20
N VAL A 79 -0.14 4.24 -8.14
CA VAL A 79 1.18 4.83 -7.94
C VAL A 79 1.31 6.08 -8.79
N TYR A 80 1.78 7.17 -8.19
CA TYR A 80 2.02 8.44 -8.90
C TYR A 80 3.47 8.89 -8.73
N ALA A 81 4.16 9.09 -9.85
CA ALA A 81 5.54 9.58 -9.88
C ALA A 81 5.60 10.88 -10.70
N GLY A 82 6.04 11.96 -10.06
CA GLY A 82 6.30 13.23 -10.74
C GLY A 82 7.78 13.61 -10.69
N GLN A 83 8.08 14.86 -11.05
CA GLN A 83 9.44 15.40 -11.15
C GLN A 83 10.38 15.16 -9.95
N TYR A 84 9.82 15.02 -8.73
CA TYR A 84 10.58 14.76 -7.51
C TYR A 84 10.90 13.27 -7.28
N GLN A 85 10.44 12.38 -8.17
CA GLN A 85 10.66 10.93 -8.14
C GLN A 85 11.40 10.50 -9.42
N ALA A 86 12.54 11.13 -9.71
CA ALA A 86 13.29 10.92 -10.96
C ALA A 86 13.59 9.44 -11.28
N GLU A 87 13.95 8.65 -10.27
CA GLU A 87 14.18 7.21 -10.43
C GLU A 87 12.92 6.48 -10.90
N ALA A 88 11.79 6.73 -10.24
CA ALA A 88 10.54 6.07 -10.58
C ALA A 88 10.00 6.54 -11.94
N MET A 89 10.14 7.81 -12.28
CA MET A 89 9.76 8.31 -13.60
C MET A 89 10.57 7.63 -14.71
N ARG A 90 11.89 7.53 -14.54
CA ARG A 90 12.75 6.87 -15.53
C ARG A 90 12.35 5.42 -15.73
N PHE A 91 12.14 4.69 -14.64
CA PHE A 91 11.65 3.32 -14.71
C PHE A 91 10.32 3.24 -15.46
N LEU A 92 9.35 4.10 -15.11
CA LEU A 92 8.03 4.13 -15.73
C LEU A 92 8.08 4.59 -17.20
N SER A 93 9.02 5.44 -17.60
CA SER A 93 9.14 5.84 -19.02
C SER A 93 9.65 4.72 -19.93
N GLU A 94 10.38 3.76 -19.38
CA GLU A 94 11.07 2.70 -20.13
C GLU A 94 10.37 1.33 -20.03
N VAL A 95 9.56 1.10 -18.99
CA VAL A 95 8.96 -0.22 -18.73
C VAL A 95 7.80 -0.53 -19.69
N GLU A 96 7.87 -1.71 -20.31
CA GLU A 96 6.74 -2.26 -21.07
C GLU A 96 5.77 -3.00 -20.14
N THR A 97 4.47 -2.78 -20.33
CA THR A 97 3.42 -3.48 -19.59
C THR A 97 2.88 -4.67 -20.40
N PRO A 98 2.51 -5.80 -19.76
CA PRO A 98 2.56 -6.05 -18.32
C PRO A 98 3.95 -6.44 -17.81
N ALA A 99 4.28 -6.03 -16.58
CA ALA A 99 5.52 -6.43 -15.91
C ALA A 99 5.31 -6.64 -14.40
N PHE A 100 5.98 -7.63 -13.81
CA PHE A 100 6.03 -7.74 -12.35
C PHE A 100 6.97 -6.66 -11.79
N VAL A 101 6.49 -5.95 -10.79
CA VAL A 101 7.23 -4.86 -10.15
C VAL A 101 7.08 -4.94 -8.64
N THR A 102 8.08 -4.41 -7.93
CA THR A 102 7.94 -4.04 -6.52
C THR A 102 8.09 -2.53 -6.35
N VAL A 103 7.35 -1.97 -5.40
CA VAL A 103 7.40 -0.56 -5.06
C VAL A 103 7.57 -0.40 -3.56
N VAL A 104 8.57 0.39 -3.18
CA VAL A 104 8.65 0.99 -1.85
C VAL A 104 8.22 2.44 -1.96
N GLY A 105 7.25 2.85 -1.16
CA GLY A 105 6.74 4.21 -1.25
C GLY A 105 5.95 4.68 -0.04
N LYS A 106 5.72 5.99 0.01
CA LYS A 106 4.88 6.63 1.03
C LYS A 106 3.42 6.58 0.63
N VAL A 107 2.57 6.21 1.57
CA VAL A 107 1.13 6.20 1.36
C VAL A 107 0.60 7.62 1.54
N ASN A 108 -0.13 8.11 0.54
CA ASN A 108 -0.91 9.33 0.63
C ASN A 108 -2.39 8.97 0.59
N ALA A 109 -3.12 9.41 1.60
CA ALA A 109 -4.57 9.33 1.64
C ALA A 109 -5.13 10.75 1.66
N PHE A 110 -6.14 11.02 0.84
CA PHE A 110 -6.90 12.26 0.92
C PHE A 110 -8.37 11.98 0.69
N LYS A 111 -9.21 12.84 1.26
CA LYS A 111 -10.65 12.82 1.05
C LYS A 111 -10.96 13.73 -0.14
N ALA A 112 -11.56 13.17 -1.18
CA ALA A 112 -12.06 13.91 -2.32
C ALA A 112 -13.37 14.63 -1.96
N ASP A 113 -13.77 15.59 -2.80
CA ASP A 113 -14.94 16.44 -2.57
C ASP A 113 -16.26 15.66 -2.54
N ASP A 114 -16.31 14.53 -3.25
CA ASP A 114 -17.42 13.58 -3.25
C ASP A 114 -17.50 12.71 -1.98
N GLY A 115 -16.55 12.89 -1.06
CA GLY A 115 -16.44 12.15 0.20
C GLY A 115 -15.68 10.84 0.08
N ASN A 116 -15.26 10.43 -1.11
CA ASN A 116 -14.46 9.23 -1.32
C ASN A 116 -13.04 9.42 -0.80
N ILE A 117 -12.46 8.35 -0.27
CA ILE A 117 -11.07 8.36 0.18
C ILE A 117 -10.22 7.76 -0.92
N LEU A 118 -9.27 8.56 -1.42
CA LEU A 118 -8.33 8.14 -2.43
C LEU A 118 -7.00 7.85 -1.76
N ILE A 119 -6.56 6.60 -1.89
CA ILE A 119 -5.27 6.14 -1.40
C ILE A 119 -4.35 5.89 -2.59
N SER A 120 -3.17 6.49 -2.51
CA SER A 120 -2.14 6.39 -3.52
C SER A 120 -0.77 6.19 -2.90
N ILE A 121 0.17 5.70 -3.70
CA ILE A 121 1.54 5.48 -3.28
C ILE A 121 2.43 6.45 -4.05
N ARG A 122 3.21 7.25 -3.33
CA ARG A 122 4.33 7.99 -3.89
C ARG A 122 5.55 7.09 -3.85
N PRO A 123 6.05 6.60 -5.00
CA PRO A 123 7.18 5.69 -5.02
C PRO A 123 8.45 6.44 -4.59
N GLU A 124 9.23 5.79 -3.75
CA GLU A 124 10.60 6.17 -3.44
C GLU A 124 11.59 5.25 -4.15
N HIS A 125 11.17 4.02 -4.46
CA HIS A 125 11.91 3.07 -5.29
C HIS A 125 10.91 2.16 -6.01
N ILE A 126 11.19 1.86 -7.27
CA ILE A 126 10.42 0.91 -8.09
C ILE A 126 11.40 0.12 -8.95
N GLN A 127 11.19 -1.19 -9.03
CA GLN A 127 12.02 -2.06 -9.85
C GLN A 127 11.19 -3.20 -10.43
N LYS A 128 11.64 -3.71 -11.58
CA LYS A 128 11.13 -4.94 -12.17
C LYS A 128 11.62 -6.13 -11.36
N ILE A 129 10.75 -7.08 -11.11
CA ILE A 129 11.04 -8.33 -10.41
C ILE A 129 10.62 -9.52 -11.26
N ASP A 130 10.98 -10.73 -10.84
CA ASP A 130 10.45 -11.95 -11.45
C ASP A 130 9.21 -12.49 -10.70
N GLU A 131 8.66 -13.59 -11.20
CA GLU A 131 7.50 -14.23 -10.60
C GLU A 131 7.78 -14.79 -9.20
N LYS A 132 9.00 -15.28 -8.93
CA LYS A 132 9.37 -15.86 -7.64
C LYS A 132 9.41 -14.80 -6.56
N ASP A 133 9.96 -13.63 -6.88
CA ASP A 133 9.96 -12.48 -5.99
C ASP A 133 8.55 -11.97 -5.69
N ARG A 134 7.67 -11.96 -6.71
CA ARG A 134 6.25 -11.62 -6.56
C ARG A 134 5.57 -12.60 -5.61
N ASP A 135 5.78 -13.90 -5.81
CA ASP A 135 5.16 -14.96 -5.02
C ASP A 135 5.67 -14.98 -3.58
N LEU A 136 6.97 -14.75 -3.39
CA LEU A 136 7.55 -14.57 -2.06
C LEU A 136 6.90 -13.38 -1.33
N TRP A 137 6.70 -12.25 -2.03
CA TRP A 137 5.99 -11.11 -1.44
C TRP A 137 4.56 -11.46 -1.06
N VAL A 138 3.81 -12.21 -1.90
CA VAL A 138 2.43 -12.63 -1.57
C VAL A 138 2.43 -13.49 -0.31
N PHE A 139 3.34 -14.47 -0.22
CA PHE A 139 3.47 -15.34 0.95
C PHE A 139 3.79 -14.56 2.23
N GLU A 140 4.82 -13.72 2.21
CA GLU A 140 5.22 -12.91 3.37
C GLU A 140 4.12 -11.91 3.76
N THR A 141 3.41 -11.35 2.78
CA THR A 141 2.31 -10.42 3.04
C THR A 141 1.14 -11.13 3.71
N ALA A 142 0.76 -12.32 3.24
CA ALA A 142 -0.25 -13.14 3.90
C ALA A 142 0.13 -13.51 5.34
N GLN A 143 1.39 -13.88 5.60
CA GLN A 143 1.87 -14.13 6.96
C GLN A 143 1.74 -12.87 7.84
N LYS A 144 2.18 -11.71 7.35
CA LYS A 144 2.08 -10.45 8.11
C LYS A 144 0.65 -9.98 8.31
N THR A 145 -0.24 -10.17 7.35
CA THR A 145 -1.66 -9.86 7.51
C THR A 145 -2.30 -10.80 8.54
N HIS A 146 -1.96 -12.08 8.53
CA HIS A 146 -2.43 -13.03 9.53
C HIS A 146 -1.95 -12.67 10.95
N GLU A 147 -0.66 -12.37 11.13
CA GLU A 147 -0.09 -11.93 12.41
C GLU A 147 -0.85 -10.71 12.96
N ARG A 148 -1.12 -9.70 12.12
CA ARG A 148 -1.87 -8.50 12.52
C ARG A 148 -3.31 -8.81 12.91
N LEU A 149 -4.01 -9.64 12.14
CA LEU A 149 -5.38 -10.04 12.46
C LEU A 149 -5.45 -10.76 13.81
N THR A 150 -4.55 -11.71 14.04
CA THR A 150 -4.47 -12.45 15.31
C THR A 150 -4.12 -11.54 16.48
N ASP A 151 -3.23 -10.57 16.28
CA ASP A 151 -2.89 -9.56 17.30
C ASP A 151 -4.09 -8.64 17.61
N VAL A 152 -4.86 -8.21 16.60
CA VAL A 152 -6.10 -7.45 16.81
C VAL A 152 -7.10 -8.27 17.63
N GLU A 153 -7.39 -9.51 17.22
CA GLU A 153 -8.36 -10.38 17.91
C GLU A 153 -7.98 -10.69 19.37
N ASN A 154 -6.67 -10.85 19.65
CA ASN A 154 -6.19 -11.16 20.99
C ASN A 154 -5.94 -9.93 21.87
N ASN A 155 -6.07 -8.72 21.31
CA ASN A 155 -5.87 -7.46 22.03
C ASN A 155 -7.17 -6.63 22.06
N PRO A 156 -7.91 -6.63 23.18
CA PRO A 156 -9.16 -5.89 23.31
C PRO A 156 -9.04 -4.38 23.05
N GLU A 157 -7.89 -3.77 23.37
CA GLU A 157 -7.67 -2.34 23.11
C GLU A 157 -7.55 -2.06 21.61
N LYS A 158 -6.77 -2.87 20.88
CA LYS A 158 -6.66 -2.77 19.41
C LYS A 158 -7.97 -3.08 18.73
N THR A 159 -8.69 -4.11 19.19
CA THR A 159 -10.04 -4.41 18.69
C THR A 159 -10.97 -3.23 18.89
N ALA A 160 -11.03 -2.65 20.09
CA ALA A 160 -11.88 -1.50 20.36
C ALA A 160 -11.52 -0.30 19.48
N GLU A 161 -10.22 -0.05 19.25
CA GLU A 161 -9.75 1.03 18.39
C GLU A 161 -10.19 0.84 16.92
N ILE A 162 -10.00 -0.37 16.37
CA ILE A 162 -10.45 -0.69 15.02
C ILE A 162 -11.96 -0.56 14.89
N LEU A 163 -12.72 -1.03 15.88
CA LEU A 163 -14.18 -0.95 15.89
C LEU A 163 -14.73 0.47 16.06
N LYS A 164 -13.93 1.47 16.44
CA LYS A 164 -14.37 2.88 16.39
C LYS A 164 -14.58 3.37 14.95
N HIS A 165 -13.83 2.83 14.01
CA HIS A 165 -13.77 3.34 12.64
C HIS A 165 -14.24 2.33 11.59
N TYR A 166 -14.04 1.04 11.85
CA TYR A 166 -14.26 -0.04 10.91
C TYR A 166 -15.30 -1.04 11.43
N ARG A 167 -15.87 -1.79 10.49
CA ARG A 167 -16.59 -3.04 10.76
C ARG A 167 -15.89 -4.13 9.94
N PRO A 168 -14.69 -4.57 10.36
CA PRO A 168 -13.87 -5.45 9.54
C PRO A 168 -14.50 -6.84 9.42
N ASP A 169 -14.50 -7.38 8.20
CA ASP A 169 -14.81 -8.79 7.96
C ASP A 169 -13.52 -9.61 8.05
N PHE A 170 -13.15 -10.01 9.28
CA PHE A 170 -11.94 -10.80 9.51
C PHE A 170 -11.96 -12.15 8.78
N THR A 171 -13.14 -12.76 8.66
CA THR A 171 -13.31 -14.00 7.88
C THR A 171 -13.04 -13.75 6.40
N GLY A 172 -13.55 -12.63 5.87
CA GLY A 172 -13.29 -12.18 4.50
C GLY A 172 -11.81 -11.94 4.24
N TYR A 173 -11.09 -11.29 5.15
CA TYR A 173 -9.63 -11.12 5.01
C TYR A 173 -8.87 -12.45 5.06
N ARG A 174 -9.28 -13.41 5.90
CA ARG A 174 -8.70 -14.75 5.92
C ARG A 174 -8.92 -15.48 4.61
N LYS A 175 -10.14 -15.42 4.07
CA LYS A 175 -10.47 -16.01 2.76
C LYS A 175 -9.64 -15.37 1.64
N MET A 176 -9.56 -14.04 1.62
CA MET A 176 -8.72 -13.29 0.66
C MET A 176 -7.25 -13.72 0.74
N MET A 177 -6.69 -13.94 1.92
CA MET A 177 -5.31 -14.43 2.06
C MET A 177 -5.14 -15.83 1.47
N VAL A 178 -6.10 -16.74 1.70
CA VAL A 178 -6.06 -18.09 1.11
C VAL A 178 -6.13 -18.02 -0.40
N GLU A 179 -7.08 -17.25 -0.95
CA GLU A 179 -7.19 -17.04 -2.40
C GLU A 179 -5.92 -16.42 -2.99
N ALA A 180 -5.28 -15.48 -2.29
CA ALA A 180 -4.01 -14.90 -2.72
C ALA A 180 -2.88 -15.93 -2.72
N LEU A 181 -2.78 -16.79 -1.71
CA LEU A 181 -1.78 -17.85 -1.63
C LEU A 181 -1.97 -18.91 -2.72
N GLU A 182 -3.20 -19.17 -3.16
CA GLU A 182 -3.50 -20.07 -4.29
C GLU A 182 -2.98 -19.53 -5.64
N THR A 183 -2.60 -18.25 -5.72
CA THR A 183 -2.04 -17.65 -6.95
C THR A 183 -0.52 -17.80 -7.11
N ILE A 184 0.15 -18.37 -6.10
CA ILE A 184 1.58 -18.66 -6.11
C ILE A 184 1.84 -19.89 -7.00
N GLN A 185 2.88 -19.86 -7.84
CA GLN A 185 3.25 -20.96 -8.75
C GLN A 185 4.30 -21.91 -8.18
#